data_AF-A0A3M1MYU3-F1
#
_entry.id   AF-A0A3M1MYU3-F1
#
_cell.length_a   1.000
_cell.length_b   1.000
_cell.length_c   1.000
_cell.angle_alpha   90.00
_cell.angle_beta   90.00
_cell.angle_gamma   90.00
#
_symmetry.space_group_name_H-M   'P 1'
#
loop_
_entity.id
_entity.type
_entity.pdbx_description
1 polymer ?
#
loop_
_entity_poly.entity_id
_entity_poly.type
_entity_poly.pdbx_seq_one_letter_code
_entity_poly.pdbx_strand_id
1 'polypeptide(L)' 'MVQIAAASLRTTPLDFTGNRERIIALLKEAQEARVDWMVFPELCLSGYECGDFFWHSWV' A
#
# COMPACT_ATOMS: atom_id res chain seq x y z
N MET A 1 12.81 -15.40 16.33
CA MET A 1 11.48 -15.67 15.73
C MET A 1 11.21 -14.50 14.81
N VAL A 2 10.78 -14.76 13.57
CA VAL A 2 10.48 -13.69 12.59
C VAL A 2 8.99 -13.36 12.70
N GLN A 3 8.65 -12.08 12.81
CA GLN A 3 7.29 -11.57 12.78
C GLN A 3 6.95 -11.02 11.40
N ILE A 4 5.87 -11.54 10.82
CA ILE A 4 5.40 -11.16 9.49
C ILE A 4 3.96 -10.65 9.62
N ALA A 5 3.67 -9.51 9.01
CA ALA A 5 2.33 -8.93 8.94
C ALA A 5 1.86 -8.80 7.48
N ALA A 6 0.55 -8.90 7.29
CA ALA A 6 -0.10 -8.63 6.02
C ALA A 6 -1.03 -7.41 6.17
N ALA A 7 -0.87 -6.44 5.28
CA ALA A 7 -1.66 -5.23 5.26
C ALA A 7 -2.96 -5.42 4.46
N SER A 8 -4.07 -4.92 4.99
CA SER A 8 -5.27 -4.63 4.19
C SER A 8 -5.38 -3.12 4.04
N LEU A 9 -5.49 -2.65 2.79
CA LEU A 9 -5.46 -1.24 2.46
C LEU A 9 -6.65 -0.88 1.59
N ARG A 10 -7.45 0.10 2.02
CA ARG A 10 -8.45 0.72 1.16
C ARG A 10 -7.77 1.73 0.26
N THR A 11 -7.44 1.28 -0.95
CA THR A 11 -6.89 2.14 -2.00
C THR A 11 -8.00 2.92 -2.69
N THR A 12 -7.64 4.09 -3.22
CA THR A 12 -8.47 4.84 -4.17
C THR A 12 -7.69 4.94 -5.48
N PRO A 13 -8.27 4.56 -6.63
CA PRO A 13 -7.58 4.67 -7.93
C PRO A 13 -7.01 6.07 -8.17
N LEU A 14 -5.74 6.14 -8.57
CA LEU A 14 -4.97 7.36 -8.86
C LEU A 14 -4.72 8.32 -7.68
N ASP A 15 -5.17 8.00 -6.46
CA ASP A 15 -4.84 8.75 -5.25
C ASP A 15 -3.45 8.37 -4.71
N PHE A 16 -2.40 8.63 -5.49
CA PHE A 16 -1.02 8.26 -5.10
C PHE A 16 -0.60 8.86 -3.76
N THR A 17 -1.02 10.09 -3.47
CA THR A 17 -0.72 10.77 -2.20
C THR A 17 -1.42 10.09 -1.04
N GLY A 18 -2.74 9.89 -1.11
CA GLY A 18 -3.49 9.28 -0.01
C GLY A 18 -3.17 7.79 0.16
N ASN A 19 -2.97 7.04 -0.93
CA ASN A 19 -2.53 5.64 -0.85
C ASN A 19 -1.15 5.53 -0.18
N ARG A 20 -0.19 6.38 -0.55
CA ARG A 20 1.12 6.47 0.11
C ARG A 20 1.00 6.81 1.58
N GLU A 21 0.17 7.77 1.95
CA GLU A 21 -0.04 8.16 3.35
C GLU A 21 -0.59 7.01 4.19
N ARG A 22 -1.54 6.24 3.66
CA ARG A 22 -2.08 5.05 4.33
C ARG A 22 -1.03 3.94 4.48
N ILE A 23 -0.20 3.71 3.46
CA ILE A 23 0.94 2.76 3.55
C ILE A 23 1.91 3.20 4.66
N ILE A 24 2.27 4.48 4.71
CA ILE A 24 3.18 5.02 5.73
C ILE A 24 2.58 4.87 7.13
N ALA A 25 1.28 5.09 7.30
CA ALA A 25 0.60 4.90 8.59
C ALA A 25 0.73 3.45 9.07
N LEU A 26 0.43 2.49 8.18
CA LEU A 26 0.54 1.07 8.48
C LEU A 26 1.99 0.62 8.77
N LEU A 27 2.98 1.18 8.07
CA LEU A 27 4.39 0.91 8.38
C LEU A 27 4.79 1.40 9.78
N LYS A 28 4.25 2.54 10.23
CA LYS A 28 4.48 3.03 11.60
C LYS A 28 3.86 2.09 12.64
N GLU A 29 2.64 1.63 12.42
CA GLU A 29 1.99 0.63 13.27
C GLU A 29 2.79 -0.67 13.33
N ALA A 30 3.30 -1.15 12.18
CA ALA A 30 4.13 -2.34 12.10
C ALA A 30 5.46 -2.18 12.85
N GLN A 31 6.07 -0.99 12.79
CA GLN A 31 7.29 -0.67 13.53
C GLN A 31 7.04 -0.68 15.05
N GLU A 32 5.94 -0.09 15.52
CA GLU A 32 5.54 -0.12 16.93
C GLU A 32 5.28 -1.55 17.42
N ALA A 33 4.70 -2.40 16.56
CA ALA A 33 4.46 -3.81 16.81
C ALA A 33 5.71 -4.71 16.68
N ARG A 34 6.87 -4.17 16.27
CA ARG A 34 8.12 -4.90 16.01
C ARG A 34 7.99 -6.00 14.97
N VAL A 35 7.20 -5.75 13.93
CA VAL A 35 7.10 -6.63 12.76
C VAL A 35 8.39 -6.54 11.94
N ASP A 36 8.96 -7.69 11.57
CA ASP A 36 10.17 -7.74 10.75
C ASP A 36 9.85 -7.53 9.26
N TRP A 37 8.73 -8.08 8.77
CA TRP A 37 8.34 -8.04 7.35
C TRP A 37 6.86 -7.71 7.21
N MET A 38 6.53 -6.76 6.33
CA MET A 38 5.15 -6.39 6.01
C MET A 38 4.89 -6.55 4.52
N VAL A 39 3.82 -7.28 4.16
CA VAL A 39 3.36 -7.42 2.78
C VAL A 39 2.14 -6.54 2.53
N PHE A 40 2.12 -5.88 1.37
CA PHE A 40 1.02 -5.01 0.95
C PHE A 40 0.24 -5.62 -0.22
N PRO A 41 -1.01 -5.18 -0.45
CA PRO A 41 -1.78 -5.59 -1.62
C PRO A 41 -1.07 -5.22 -2.93
N GLU A 42 -1.40 -5.97 -3.97
CA GLU A 42 -1.00 -5.68 -5.35
C GLU A 42 -1.41 -4.25 -5.75
N LEU A 43 -0.52 -3.55 -6.47
CA LEU A 43 -0.75 -2.19 -6.98
C LEU A 43 -1.19 -1.17 -5.91
N CYS A 44 -0.79 -1.35 -4.66
CA CYS A 44 -1.28 -0.52 -3.54
C CYS A 44 -0.95 0.98 -3.63
N LEU A 45 0.01 1.40 -4.47
CA LEU A 45 0.34 2.81 -4.69
C LEU A 45 -0.65 3.50 -5.64
N SER A 46 -0.90 2.92 -6.80
CA SER A 46 -1.86 3.44 -7.78
C SER A 46 -3.31 3.13 -7.41
N GLY A 47 -3.53 2.00 -6.71
CA GLY A 47 -4.82 1.33 -6.61
C GLY A 47 -4.97 0.28 -7.72
N TYR A 48 -5.58 -0.86 -7.39
CA TYR A 48 -5.76 -1.98 -8.32
C TYR A 48 -6.74 -1.65 -9.46
N GLU A 49 -7.80 -0.92 -9.14
CA GLU A 49 -8.93 -0.66 -10.04
C GLU A 49 -8.70 0.53 -11.00
N CYS A 50 -7.46 0.83 -11.39
CA CYS A 50 -7.19 1.94 -12.32
C CYS A 50 -7.59 1.62 -13.77
N GLY A 51 -7.73 0.34 -14.15
CA GLY A 51 -8.21 -0.05 -15.49
C GLY A 51 -7.42 0.62 -16.62
N ASP A 52 -8.14 1.26 -17.56
CA ASP A 52 -7.53 1.90 -18.74
C ASP A 52 -6.60 3.08 -18.43
N PHE A 53 -6.62 3.60 -17.19
CA PHE A 53 -5.64 4.62 -16.81
C PHE A 53 -4.19 4.11 -16.91
N PHE A 54 -3.96 2.80 -16.77
CA PHE A 54 -2.64 2.20 -16.96
C PHE A 54 -2.09 2.31 -18.40
N TRP A 55 -2.89 2.71 -19.38
CA TRP A 55 -2.38 3.02 -20.74
C TRP A 55 -1.71 4.39 -20.84
N HIS A 56 -1.86 5.25 -19.83
CA HIS A 56 -1.20 6.55 -19.78
C HIS A 56 0.20 6.42 -19.17
N SER A 57 1.20 6.99 -19.83
CA SER A 57 2.62 6.88 -19.41
C SER A 57 2.97 7.56 -18.08
N TRP A 58 2.05 8.32 -17.50
CA TRP A 58 2.27 9.03 -16.23
C TRP A 58 1.71 8.29 -15.02
N VAL A 59 0.89 7.26 -15.25
CA VAL A 59 0.38 6.34 -14.22
C VAL A 59 1.45 5.29 -13.94
#